data_AF-A0A1L9WLE9-F1
#
_entry.id   AF-A0A1L9WLE9-F1
#
_cell.length_a   1.000
_cell.length_b   1.000
_cell.length_c   1.000
_cell.angle_alpha   90.00
_cell.angle_beta   90.00
_cell.angle_gamma   90.00
#
_symmetry.space_group_name_H-M   'P 1'
#
loop_
_entity.id
_entity.type
_entity.pdbx_description
1 polymer ?
#
loop_
_entity_poly.entity_id
_entity_poly.type
_entity_poly.pdbx_seq_one_letter_code
_entity_poly.pdbx_strand_id
1 'polypeptide(L)'
;MLSLPDTFTQFTELGEADIGTLHGDHVSVVVIHIKNARFLMDDWAPAVQILQDQWHGKRQQQQQRYPQPDGKPLGGVLSTRDSCRFYTEPTAGDGPPQRLEYQGRSEFVPPVNDEHPEVFLAFLRTCLDGLGASGFEVDVT
;
A
#
# COMPACT_ATOMS: atom_id res chain seq x y z
N MET A 1 -2.33 16.87 6.37
CA MET A 1 -1.70 15.75 7.10
C MET A 1 -2.79 14.77 7.45
N LEU A 2 -2.82 13.58 6.84
CA LEU A 2 -3.78 12.54 7.19
C LEU A 2 -3.30 11.88 8.49
N SER A 3 -3.96 12.18 9.62
CA SER A 3 -3.63 11.57 10.90
C SER A 3 -4.21 10.16 10.94
N LEU A 4 -3.38 9.14 10.70
CA LEU A 4 -3.80 7.74 10.78
C LEU A 4 -3.73 7.27 12.24
N PRO A 5 -4.76 6.60 12.78
CA PRO A 5 -4.64 5.92 14.07
C PRO A 5 -3.50 4.88 13.99
N ASP A 6 -2.74 4.72 15.08
CA ASP A 6 -1.60 3.79 15.18
C ASP A 6 -0.43 4.05 14.21
N THR A 7 -0.13 5.33 13.94
CA THR A 7 1.11 5.70 13.23
C THR A 7 2.29 5.74 14.18
N PHE A 8 3.40 5.09 13.79
CA PHE A 8 4.69 5.22 14.46
C PHE A 8 5.77 5.66 13.48
N THR A 9 6.79 6.35 13.99
CA THR A 9 7.93 6.77 13.18
C THR A 9 9.07 5.76 13.33
N GLN A 10 9.65 5.35 12.21
CA GLN A 10 10.81 4.46 12.14
C GLN A 10 11.91 5.07 11.29
N PHE A 11 13.15 4.93 11.75
CA PHE A 11 14.33 5.21 10.93
C PHE A 11 14.66 3.98 10.10
N THR A 12 14.72 4.16 8.78
CA THR A 12 15.02 3.14 7.79
C THR A 12 16.22 3.57 6.96
N GLU A 13 16.71 2.71 6.07
CA GLU A 13 17.78 3.06 5.12
C GLU A 13 17.39 4.23 4.18
N LEU A 14 16.09 4.45 3.99
CA LEU A 14 15.52 5.57 3.23
C LEU A 14 15.35 6.84 4.07
N GLY A 15 15.80 6.81 5.32
CA GLY A 15 15.60 7.87 6.31
C GLY A 15 14.35 7.67 7.16
N GLU A 16 13.83 8.77 7.69
CA GLU A 16 12.67 8.77 8.57
C GLU A 16 11.38 8.48 7.79
N ALA A 17 10.66 7.45 8.21
CA ALA A 17 9.38 7.05 7.65
C ALA A 17 8.31 6.98 8.75
N ASP A 18 7.12 7.50 8.47
CA ASP A 18 5.94 7.26 9.29
C ASP A 18 5.21 6.03 8.74
N ILE A 19 4.97 5.04 9.59
CA ILE A 19 4.30 3.80 9.25
C ILE A 19 3.01 3.73 10.04
N GLY A 20 1.90 3.57 9.34
CA GLY A 20 0.56 3.43 9.92
C GLY A 20 -0.20 2.29 9.29
N THR A 21 -1.36 1.95 9.86
CA THR A 21 -2.25 0.94 9.28
C THR A 21 -3.68 1.44 9.27
N LEU A 22 -4.28 1.39 8.08
CA LEU A 22 -5.71 1.59 7.88
C LEU A 22 -6.42 0.24 7.92
N HIS A 23 -7.37 0.09 8.82
CA HIS A 23 -8.22 -1.09 8.89
C HIS A 23 -9.56 -0.76 8.22
N GLY A 24 -9.77 -1.28 7.00
CA GLY A 24 -11.08 -1.23 6.35
C GLY A 24 -12.00 -2.33 6.85
N ASP A 25 -13.08 -2.66 6.14
CA ASP A 25 -13.92 -3.84 6.41
C ASP A 25 -13.39 -5.08 5.68
N HIS A 26 -12.87 -4.92 4.45
CA HIS A 26 -12.44 -6.02 3.58
C HIS A 26 -10.92 -6.16 3.39
N VAL A 27 -10.15 -5.07 3.53
CA VAL A 27 -8.68 -5.08 3.51
C VAL A 27 -8.08 -4.38 4.74
N SER A 28 -6.86 -4.71 5.13
CA SER A 28 -6.02 -3.82 5.97
C SER A 28 -4.88 -3.27 5.14
N VAL A 29 -4.65 -1.96 5.17
CA VAL A 29 -3.68 -1.28 4.34
C VAL A 29 -2.56 -0.70 5.19
N VAL A 30 -1.33 -1.13 4.93
CA VAL A 30 -0.13 -0.52 5.54
C VAL A 30 0.21 0.74 4.77
N VAL A 31 0.37 1.86 5.46
CA VAL A 31 0.75 3.14 4.85
C VAL A 31 2.15 3.50 5.33
N ILE A 32 3.08 3.69 4.41
CA ILE A 32 4.44 4.12 4.68
C ILE A 32 4.63 5.48 4.02
N HIS A 33 4.90 6.51 4.81
CA HIS A 33 5.19 7.86 4.36
C HIS A 33 6.65 8.21 4.63
N ILE A 34 7.43 8.37 3.58
CA ILE A 34 8.87 8.61 3.61
C ILE A 34 9.10 10.11 3.59
N LYS A 35 9.58 10.67 4.70
CA LYS A 35 9.72 12.13 4.87
C LYS A 35 10.84 12.72 4.02
N ASN A 36 11.89 11.94 3.75
CA ASN A 36 13.06 12.39 3.02
C ASN A 36 13.36 11.47 1.82
N ALA A 37 12.60 11.66 0.75
CA ALA A 37 12.73 10.88 -0.49
C ALA A 37 14.05 11.10 -1.26
N ARG A 38 15.01 11.88 -0.74
CA ARG A 38 16.33 12.05 -1.36
C ARG A 38 17.11 10.74 -1.51
N PHE A 39 16.80 9.75 -0.69
CA PHE A 39 17.38 8.40 -0.76
C PHE A 39 16.59 7.45 -1.66
N LEU A 40 15.43 7.90 -2.16
CA LEU A 40 14.50 7.10 -2.95
C LEU A 40 14.65 7.35 -4.45
N MET A 41 15.87 7.62 -4.94
CA MET A 41 16.24 8.07 -6.31
C MET A 41 15.56 7.31 -7.47
N ASP A 42 14.25 7.48 -7.62
CA ASP A 42 13.29 6.68 -8.39
C ASP A 42 13.27 5.16 -8.11
N ASP A 43 14.13 4.66 -7.21
CA ASP A 43 14.14 3.27 -6.77
C ASP A 43 13.27 3.07 -5.52
N TRP A 44 12.12 2.45 -5.75
CA TRP A 44 11.17 2.10 -4.69
C TRP A 44 11.47 0.73 -4.06
N ALA A 45 12.44 -0.04 -4.56
CA ALA A 45 12.71 -1.39 -4.06
C ALA A 45 12.94 -1.42 -2.53
N PRO A 46 13.69 -0.49 -1.90
CA PRO A 46 13.87 -0.52 -0.45
C PRO A 46 12.56 -0.21 0.29
N ALA A 47 11.70 0.66 -0.26
CA ALA A 47 10.40 0.98 0.33
C ALA A 47 9.42 -0.20 0.21
N VAL A 48 9.47 -0.91 -0.92
CA VAL A 48 8.72 -2.15 -1.16
C VAL A 48 9.16 -3.24 -0.19
N GLN A 49 10.46 -3.33 0.11
CA GLN A 49 10.97 -4.30 1.09
C GLN A 49 10.47 -4.00 2.50
N ILE A 50 10.49 -2.73 2.94
CA ILE A 50 9.93 -2.34 4.24
C ILE A 50 8.43 -2.70 4.30
N LEU A 51 7.70 -2.50 3.21
CA LEU A 51 6.28 -2.88 3.13
C LEU A 51 6.07 -4.39 3.30
N GLN A 52 6.89 -5.22 2.66
CA GLN A 52 6.85 -6.67 2.82
C GLN A 52 7.10 -7.09 4.27
N ASP A 53 8.11 -6.50 4.92
CA ASP A 53 8.41 -6.78 6.32
C ASP A 53 7.23 -6.45 7.24
N GLN A 54 6.57 -5.31 7.00
CA GLN A 54 5.34 -4.93 7.72
C GLN A 54 4.20 -5.91 7.47
N TRP A 55 4.00 -6.38 6.24
CA TRP A 55 2.99 -7.39 5.94
C TRP A 55 3.29 -8.73 6.63
N HIS A 56 4.53 -9.22 6.60
CA HIS A 56 4.92 -10.45 7.28
C HIS A 56 4.68 -10.37 8.79
N GLY A 57 5.09 -9.27 9.44
CA GLY A 57 4.83 -9.05 10.87
C GLY A 57 3.33 -9.05 11.19
N LYS A 58 2.51 -8.41 10.34
CA LYS A 58 1.05 -8.41 10.52
C LYS A 58 0.40 -9.76 10.27
N ARG A 59 0.84 -10.53 9.27
CA ARG A 59 0.37 -11.90 9.06
C ARG A 59 0.63 -12.77 10.27
N GLN A 60 1.85 -12.71 10.83
CA GLN A 60 2.19 -13.44 12.06
C GLN A 60 1.29 -13.03 13.23
N GLN A 61 1.05 -11.73 13.40
CA GLN A 61 0.15 -11.23 14.45
C GLN A 61 -1.31 -11.68 14.23
N GLN A 62 -1.80 -11.67 12.99
CA GLN A 62 -3.15 -12.15 12.65
C GLN A 62 -3.30 -13.64 12.94
N GLN A 63 -2.34 -14.46 12.51
CA GLN A 63 -2.35 -15.91 12.75
C GLN A 63 -2.33 -16.27 14.24
N GLN A 64 -1.63 -15.50 15.07
CA GLN A 64 -1.63 -15.68 16.53
C GLN A 64 -2.97 -15.30 17.17
N ARG A 65 -3.66 -14.30 16.63
CA ARG A 65 -4.89 -13.75 17.20
C ARG A 65 -6.17 -14.43 16.69
N TYR A 66 -6.14 -14.92 15.46
CA TYR A 66 -7.23 -15.61 14.79
C TYR A 66 -6.67 -16.78 13.96
N PRO A 67 -6.94 -18.05 14.32
CA PRO A 67 -6.46 -19.21 13.58
C PRO A 67 -7.25 -19.48 12.29
N GLN A 68 -7.79 -18.42 11.65
CA GLN A 68 -8.38 -18.56 10.32
C GLN A 68 -7.26 -18.70 9.28
N PRO A 69 -7.39 -19.65 8.34
CA PRO A 69 -6.32 -19.98 7.40
C PRO A 69 -5.96 -18.81 6.49
N ASP A 70 -6.94 -17.96 6.17
CA ASP A 70 -6.76 -16.81 5.28
C ASP A 70 -7.10 -15.54 6.06
N GLY A 71 -6.12 -15.03 6.81
CA GLY A 71 -6.23 -13.72 7.44
C GLY A 71 -6.63 -12.65 6.42
N LYS A 72 -7.17 -11.53 6.92
CA LYS A 72 -7.67 -10.45 6.08
C LYS A 72 -6.62 -9.97 5.06
N PRO A 73 -6.98 -9.77 3.77
CA PRO A 73 -6.05 -9.30 2.76
C PRO A 73 -5.28 -8.05 3.19
N LEU A 74 -4.00 -8.00 2.80
CA LEU A 74 -3.12 -6.87 3.08
C LEU A 74 -2.85 -6.05 1.81
N GLY A 75 -3.05 -4.74 1.93
CA GLY A 75 -2.68 -3.75 0.93
C GLY A 75 -1.58 -2.83 1.44
N GLY A 76 -1.04 -2.01 0.55
CA GLY A 76 0.10 -1.15 0.84
C GLY A 76 0.05 0.16 0.09
N VAL A 77 0.37 1.25 0.78
CA VAL A 77 0.60 2.57 0.19
C VAL A 77 2.01 2.98 0.56
N LEU A 78 2.83 3.22 -0.46
CA LEU A 78 4.11 3.89 -0.30
C LEU A 78 3.92 5.33 -0.75
N SER A 79 4.30 6.29 0.09
CA SER A 79 4.13 7.70 -0.20
C SER A 79 5.38 8.49 0.18
N THR A 80 5.63 9.54 -0.57
CA THR A 80 6.58 10.60 -0.31
C THR A 80 5.82 11.93 -0.30
N ARG A 81 6.54 13.04 -0.16
CA ARG A 81 5.98 14.37 -0.33
C ARG A 81 5.32 14.57 -1.70
N ASP A 82 5.88 13.98 -2.74
CA ASP A 82 5.59 14.34 -4.13
C ASP A 82 4.88 13.21 -4.89
N SER A 83 4.91 11.98 -4.37
CA SER A 83 4.42 10.80 -5.07
C SER A 83 3.88 9.73 -4.12
N CYS A 84 2.94 8.92 -4.60
CA CYS A 84 2.49 7.71 -3.95
C CYS A 84 2.24 6.55 -4.93
N ARG A 85 2.49 5.34 -4.45
CA ARG A 85 2.31 4.07 -5.15
C ARG A 85 1.55 3.08 -4.28
N PHE A 86 0.84 2.17 -4.94
CA PHE A 86 -0.05 1.22 -4.28
C PHE A 86 0.30 -0.20 -4.63
N TYR A 87 0.15 -1.08 -3.64
CA TYR A 87 0.55 -2.47 -3.73
C TYR A 87 -0.47 -3.39 -3.07
N THR A 88 -0.58 -4.60 -3.59
CA THR A 88 -1.30 -5.72 -2.97
C THR A 88 -0.36 -6.85 -2.63
N GLU A 89 -0.70 -7.57 -1.56
CA GLU A 89 -0.03 -8.83 -1.22
C GLU A 89 -0.16 -9.82 -2.41
N PRO A 90 0.89 -10.59 -2.73
CA PRO A 90 0.80 -11.64 -3.74
C PRO A 90 -0.31 -12.66 -3.40
N THR A 91 -1.09 -13.06 -4.40
CA THR A 91 -2.13 -14.09 -4.23
C THR A 91 -1.56 -15.47 -3.92
N ALA A 92 -0.31 -15.74 -4.35
CA ALA A 92 0.41 -16.97 -4.08
C ALA A 92 1.59 -16.70 -3.14
N GLY A 93 1.32 -16.78 -1.83
CA GLY A 93 2.25 -17.08 -0.71
C GLY A 93 3.53 -16.26 -0.53
N ASP A 94 4.38 -16.21 -1.55
CA ASP A 94 5.78 -15.73 -1.48
C ASP A 94 6.19 -14.88 -2.71
N GLY A 95 5.22 -14.40 -3.50
CA GLY A 95 5.50 -13.52 -4.63
C GLY A 95 5.97 -12.10 -4.22
N PRO A 96 6.56 -11.31 -5.14
CA PRO A 96 6.78 -9.91 -4.86
C PRO A 96 5.46 -9.14 -4.74
N PRO A 97 5.40 -8.04 -3.97
CA PRO A 97 4.26 -7.15 -3.93
C PRO A 97 3.85 -6.74 -5.33
N GLN A 98 2.55 -6.87 -5.62
CA GLN A 98 2.03 -6.51 -6.93
C GLN A 98 1.70 -5.03 -6.91
N ARG A 99 2.37 -4.25 -7.76
CA ARG A 99 2.04 -2.84 -7.93
C ARG A 99 0.71 -2.72 -8.66
N LEU A 100 -0.21 -1.95 -8.09
CA LEU A 100 -1.50 -1.68 -8.69
C LEU A 100 -1.39 -0.57 -9.74
N GLU A 101 -2.09 -0.77 -10.85
CA GLU A 101 -2.22 0.22 -11.92
C GLU A 101 -3.69 0.53 -12.14
N TYR A 102 -4.02 1.80 -12.34
CA TYR A 102 -5.39 2.24 -12.62
C TYR A 102 -5.39 3.23 -13.77
N GLN A 103 -6.13 2.89 -14.83
CA GLN A 103 -6.17 3.65 -16.07
C GLN A 103 -4.76 3.97 -16.63
N GLY A 104 -3.84 3.01 -16.54
CA GLY A 104 -2.46 3.16 -17.01
C GLY A 104 -1.54 3.98 -16.09
N ARG A 105 -2.03 4.42 -14.92
CA ARG A 105 -1.22 5.11 -13.90
C ARG A 105 -0.89 4.16 -12.76
N SER A 106 0.39 4.09 -12.39
CA SER A 106 0.88 3.30 -11.25
C SER A 106 1.52 4.17 -10.16
N GLU A 107 1.54 5.48 -10.39
CA GLU A 107 2.08 6.50 -9.51
C GLU A 107 1.17 7.72 -9.55
N PHE A 108 0.83 8.23 -8.37
CA PHE A 108 -0.10 9.34 -8.19
C PHE A 108 0.59 10.42 -7.37
N VAL A 109 0.19 11.67 -7.57
CA VAL A 109 0.65 12.74 -6.67
C VAL A 109 -0.24 12.67 -5.43
N PRO A 110 0.28 12.94 -4.21
CA PRO A 110 -0.58 13.02 -3.03
C PRO A 110 -1.77 13.97 -3.29
N PRO A 111 -2.99 13.63 -2.85
CA PRO A 111 -4.23 14.29 -3.28
C PRO A 111 -4.32 15.79 -2.98
N VAL A 112 -3.46 16.30 -2.09
CA VAL A 112 -3.36 17.74 -1.80
C VAL A 112 -2.75 18.51 -2.99
N ASN A 113 -2.02 17.82 -3.87
CA ASN A 113 -1.23 18.38 -4.96
C ASN A 113 -1.56 17.73 -6.34
N ASP A 114 -2.49 16.76 -6.43
CA ASP A 114 -2.86 16.12 -7.71
C ASP A 114 -3.89 16.99 -8.44
N GLU A 115 -3.77 17.13 -9.78
CA GLU A 115 -4.75 17.83 -10.61
C GLU A 115 -6.10 17.08 -10.68
N HIS A 116 -6.09 15.77 -10.38
CA HIS A 116 -7.23 14.86 -10.43
C HIS A 116 -7.37 14.04 -9.14
N PRO A 117 -7.63 14.68 -7.97
CA PRO A 117 -7.75 14.00 -6.69
C PRO A 117 -8.88 12.95 -6.67
N GLU A 118 -9.90 13.10 -7.51
CA GLU A 118 -10.97 12.13 -7.70
C GLU A 118 -10.48 10.78 -8.21
N VAL A 119 -9.44 10.75 -9.07
CA VAL A 119 -8.87 9.50 -9.59
C VAL A 119 -8.15 8.75 -8.47
N PHE A 120 -7.37 9.48 -7.67
CA PHE A 120 -6.70 8.93 -6.48
C PHE A 120 -7.71 8.39 -5.46
N LEU A 121 -8.79 9.13 -5.19
CA LEU A 121 -9.83 8.71 -4.25
C LEU A 121 -10.65 7.52 -4.77
N ALA A 122 -11.00 7.50 -6.07
CA ALA A 122 -11.68 6.37 -6.70
C ALA A 122 -10.82 5.11 -6.68
N PHE A 123 -9.53 5.27 -6.95
CA PHE A 123 -8.55 4.19 -6.87
C PHE A 123 -8.39 3.67 -5.43
N LEU A 124 -8.22 4.55 -4.44
CA LEU A 124 -8.19 4.19 -3.03
C LEU A 124 -9.43 3.42 -2.60
N ARG A 125 -10.61 3.89 -3.02
CA ARG A 125 -11.87 3.24 -2.72
C ARG A 125 -11.94 1.85 -3.35
N THR A 126 -11.50 1.71 -4.60
CA THR A 126 -11.40 0.41 -5.28
C THR A 126 -10.47 -0.56 -4.54
N CYS A 127 -9.37 -0.06 -3.98
CA CYS A 127 -8.46 -0.86 -3.15
C CYS A 127 -9.08 -1.26 -1.81
N LEU A 128 -9.80 -0.34 -1.16
CA LEU A 128 -10.35 -0.50 0.19
C LEU A 128 -11.64 -1.33 0.25
N ASP A 129 -12.49 -1.21 -0.77
CA ASP A 129 -13.71 -2.01 -0.91
C ASP A 129 -13.39 -3.49 -1.22
N GLY A 130 -12.10 -3.79 -1.45
CA GLY A 130 -11.62 -5.07 -1.93
C GLY A 130 -12.00 -5.21 -3.39
N LEU A 131 -11.06 -5.62 -4.25
CA LEU A 131 -11.41 -6.10 -5.58
C LEU A 131 -12.59 -7.07 -5.42
N GLY A 132 -13.76 -6.64 -5.89
CA GLY A 132 -14.85 -7.55 -6.19
C GLY A 132 -14.24 -8.70 -6.99
N ALA A 133 -14.53 -9.91 -6.53
CA ALA A 133 -14.06 -11.15 -7.10
C ALA A 133 -13.86 -11.09 -8.62
N SER A 134 -12.74 -11.64 -9.09
CA SER A 134 -12.49 -12.08 -10.47
C SER A 134 -12.47 -11.03 -11.59
N GLY A 135 -11.33 -10.94 -12.28
CA GLY A 135 -11.27 -10.68 -13.72
C GLY A 135 -11.20 -9.22 -14.17
N PHE A 136 -10.00 -8.64 -14.18
CA PHE A 136 -9.65 -7.68 -15.23
C PHE A 136 -8.95 -8.45 -16.36
N GLU A 137 -9.75 -9.23 -17.09
CA GLU A 137 -9.44 -9.50 -18.50
C GLU A 137 -9.92 -8.26 -19.26
N VAL A 138 -8.99 -7.34 -19.50
CA VAL A 138 -9.24 -6.25 -20.44
C VAL A 138 -9.08 -6.87 -21.82
N ASP A 139 -10.17 -7.48 -22.32
CA ASP A 139 -10.25 -7.84 -23.73
C ASP A 139 -10.34 -6.53 -24.54
N VAL A 140 -9.26 -6.23 -25.25
CA VAL A 140 -9.24 -5.21 -26.29
C VAL A 140 -9.42 -5.96 -27.61
N THR A 141 -10.66 -6.02 -28.08
CA THR A 141 -10.95 -6.15 -29.51
C THR A 141 -12.15 -5.29 -29.89
#